data_AF-A0A519F6F8-F1
#
_entry.id   AF-A0A519F6F8-F1
#
_cell.length_a   1.000
_cell.length_b   1.000
_cell.length_c   1.000
_cell.angle_alpha   90.00
_cell.angle_beta   90.00
_cell.angle_gamma   90.00
#
_symmetry.space_group_name_H-M   'P 1'
#
loop_
_entity.id
_entity.type
_entity.pdbx_description
1 polymer ?
#
loop_
_entity_poly.entity_id
_entity_poly.type
_entity_poly.pdbx_seq_one_letter_code
_entity_poly.pdbx_strand_id
1 'polypeptide(L)'
;MRWITRPGWPGNLLAMVAGALITLALAPFDIWPLAIVALVVFYLGLRDLTPRQALWRGWSYGFGLFGGGTSWIYVSIHTYGEAPVWLAAFLMVLFCAAVA
;
A
#
# COMPACT_ATOMS: atom_id res chain seq x y z
N MET A 1 -18.73 -8.28 -8.46
CA MET A 1 -17.39 -8.47 -9.07
C MET A 1 -16.97 -7.35 -10.04
N ARG A 2 -17.86 -6.76 -10.85
CA ARG A 2 -17.49 -5.71 -11.84
C ARG A 2 -16.74 -4.49 -11.29
N TRP A 3 -16.82 -4.18 -10.00
CA TRP A 3 -16.19 -3.00 -9.39
C TRP A 3 -14.72 -3.23 -8.96
N ILE A 4 -14.31 -4.49 -8.81
CA ILE A 4 -12.95 -4.90 -8.46
C ILE A 4 -12.07 -4.95 -9.73
N THR A 5 -12.63 -5.46 -10.83
CA THR A 5 -11.92 -5.64 -12.11
C THR A 5 -11.98 -4.43 -13.03
N ARG A 6 -12.85 -3.45 -12.77
CA ARG A 6 -12.92 -2.24 -13.60
C ARG A 6 -11.67 -1.37 -13.42
N PRO A 7 -11.16 -0.78 -14.51
CA PRO A 7 -10.12 0.24 -14.41
C PRO A 7 -10.68 1.48 -13.69
N GLY A 8 -9.81 2.18 -12.95
CA GLY A 8 -10.13 3.42 -12.26
C GLY A 8 -9.88 3.40 -10.75
N TRP A 9 -10.24 4.50 -10.10
CA TRP A 9 -9.95 4.79 -8.69
C TRP A 9 -10.55 3.79 -7.68
N PRO A 10 -11.74 3.19 -7.85
CA PRO A 10 -12.31 2.31 -6.82
C PRO A 10 -11.46 1.06 -6.61
N GLY A 11 -10.99 0.44 -7.69
CA GLY A 11 -10.12 -0.74 -7.57
C GLY A 11 -8.70 -0.38 -7.12
N ASN A 12 -8.22 0.84 -7.37
CA ASN A 12 -6.90 1.29 -6.89
C ASN A 12 -6.93 1.49 -5.38
N LEU A 13 -8.00 2.12 -4.86
CA LEU A 13 -8.22 2.22 -3.41
C LEU A 13 -8.37 0.85 -2.76
N LEU A 14 -9.10 -0.07 -3.40
CA LEU A 14 -9.23 -1.44 -2.91
C LEU A 14 -7.86 -2.15 -2.83
N ALA A 15 -7.01 -1.98 -3.86
CA ALA A 15 -5.66 -2.50 -3.87
C ALA A 15 -4.79 -1.86 -2.77
N MET A 16 -4.90 -0.55 -2.55
CA MET A 16 -4.19 0.15 -1.49
C MET A 16 -4.60 -0.36 -0.10
N VAL A 17 -5.89 -0.55 0.15
CA VAL A 17 -6.38 -1.16 1.41
C VAL A 17 -5.88 -2.60 1.54
N ALA A 18 -5.92 -3.39 0.47
CA ALA A 18 -5.38 -4.75 0.47
C ALA A 18 -3.88 -4.78 0.82
N GLY A 19 -3.08 -3.85 0.28
CA GLY A 19 -1.68 -3.70 0.65
C GLY A 19 -1.50 -3.37 2.13
N ALA A 20 -2.29 -2.42 2.66
CA ALA A 20 -2.22 -2.02 4.05
C ALA A 20 -2.56 -3.16 5.03
N LEU A 21 -3.46 -4.08 4.64
CA LEU A 21 -3.81 -5.27 5.45
C LEU A 21 -2.61 -6.19 5.71
N ILE A 22 -1.59 -6.18 4.84
CA ILE A 22 -0.37 -6.96 5.07
C ILE A 22 0.28 -6.55 6.40
N THR A 23 0.25 -5.27 6.78
CA THR A 23 0.77 -4.79 8.08
C THR A 23 0.18 -5.56 9.26
N LEU A 24 -1.12 -5.89 9.21
CA LEU A 24 -1.82 -6.62 10.27
C LEU A 24 -1.54 -8.13 10.25
N ALA A 25 -1.04 -8.65 9.12
CA ALA A 25 -0.63 -10.04 9.00
C ALA A 25 0.78 -10.30 9.55
N LEU A 26 1.61 -9.26 9.66
CA LEU A 26 2.94 -9.33 10.26
C LEU A 26 2.91 -9.01 11.75
N ALA A 27 4.04 -9.26 12.41
CA ALA A 27 4.27 -8.79 13.78
C ALA A 27 4.07 -7.27 13.88
N PRO A 28 3.51 -6.78 15.00
CA PRO A 28 3.16 -7.49 16.22
C PRO A 28 1.73 -8.08 16.24
N PHE A 29 1.00 -8.03 15.11
CA PHE A 29 -0.43 -8.36 15.06
C PHE A 29 -0.69 -9.84 14.71
N ASP A 30 0.14 -10.43 13.85
CA ASP A 30 0.16 -11.86 13.50
C ASP A 30 -1.19 -12.41 12.99
N ILE A 31 -2.04 -11.56 12.42
CA ILE A 31 -3.34 -11.96 11.83
C ILE A 31 -3.10 -12.52 10.42
N TRP A 32 -2.39 -13.65 10.34
CA TRP A 32 -1.89 -14.23 9.10
C TRP A 32 -2.94 -14.45 7.99
N PRO A 33 -4.25 -14.74 8.24
CA PRO A 33 -5.22 -14.90 7.16
C PRO A 33 -5.40 -13.64 6.32
N LEU A 34 -5.10 -12.45 6.87
CA LEU A 34 -5.19 -11.19 6.15
C LEU A 34 -4.19 -11.10 4.99
N ALA A 35 -3.04 -11.79 5.07
CA ALA A 35 -2.11 -11.87 3.95
C ALA A 35 -2.72 -12.59 2.75
N ILE A 36 -3.49 -13.66 2.99
CA ILE A 36 -4.19 -14.40 1.94
C ILE A 36 -5.31 -13.52 1.35
N VAL A 37 -6.09 -12.85 2.20
CA VAL A 37 -7.15 -11.93 1.76
C VAL A 37 -6.57 -10.82 0.88
N ALA A 38 -5.48 -10.18 1.32
CA ALA A 38 -4.78 -9.15 0.56
C ALA A 38 -4.33 -9.65 -0.83
N LEU A 39 -3.70 -10.83 -0.88
CA LEU A 39 -3.24 -11.45 -2.11
C LEU A 39 -4.40 -11.78 -3.07
N VAL A 40 -5.49 -12.37 -2.56
CA VAL A 40 -6.67 -12.72 -3.36
C VAL A 40 -7.34 -11.46 -3.92
N VAL A 41 -7.54 -10.44 -3.09
CA VAL A 41 -8.14 -9.17 -3.53
C VAL A 41 -7.28 -8.51 -4.61
N PHE A 42 -5.96 -8.49 -4.43
CA PHE A 42 -5.04 -7.92 -5.40
C PHE A 42 -5.07 -8.70 -6.73
N TYR A 43 -4.93 -10.03 -6.67
CA TYR A 43 -4.97 -10.88 -7.86
C TYR A 43 -6.28 -10.74 -8.65
N LEU A 44 -7.43 -10.75 -7.96
CA LEU A 44 -8.72 -10.53 -8.61
C LEU A 44 -8.83 -9.12 -9.22
N GLY A 45 -8.26 -8.11 -8.56
CA GLY A 45 -8.25 -6.71 -9.02
C GLY A 45 -7.34 -6.42 -10.23
N LEU A 46 -6.48 -7.36 -10.60
CA LEU A 46 -5.62 -7.29 -11.79
C LEU A 46 -6.25 -7.92 -13.03
N ARG A 47 -7.31 -8.71 -12.88
CA ARG A 47 -7.98 -9.35 -14.01
C ARG A 47 -8.57 -8.31 -14.96
N ASP A 48 -8.49 -8.59 -16.26
CA ASP A 48 -9.04 -7.78 -17.34
C ASP A 48 -8.45 -6.36 -17.47
N LEU A 49 -7.34 -6.06 -16.76
CA LEU A 49 -6.62 -4.79 -16.88
C LEU A 49 -5.58 -4.83 -17.99
N THR A 50 -5.43 -3.70 -18.69
CA THR A 50 -4.26 -3.47 -19.56
C THR A 50 -2.98 -3.37 -18.71
N PRO A 51 -1.79 -3.64 -19.28
CA PRO A 51 -0.53 -3.55 -18.52
C PRO A 51 -0.32 -2.21 -17.81
N ARG A 52 -0.70 -1.09 -18.44
CA ARG A 52 -0.63 0.25 -17.83
C ARG A 52 -1.55 0.38 -16.61
N GLN A 53 -2.76 -0.16 -16.69
CA GLN A 53 -3.72 -0.12 -15.57
C GLN A 53 -3.26 -1.04 -14.43
N ALA A 54 -2.72 -2.21 -14.78
CA ALA A 54 -2.15 -3.15 -13.82
C ALA A 54 -0.94 -2.54 -13.08
N LEU A 55 -0.10 -1.74 -13.75
CA LEU A 55 1.01 -1.02 -13.13
C LEU A 55 0.52 -0.05 -12.05
N TRP A 56 -0.49 0.78 -12.36
CA TRP A 56 -1.06 1.70 -11.36
C TRP A 56 -1.78 0.99 -10.22
N ARG A 57 -2.40 -0.17 -10.50
CA ARG A 57 -3.01 -1.02 -9.47
C ARG A 57 -1.94 -1.60 -8.54
N GLY A 58 -0.84 -2.10 -9.11
CA GLY A 58 0.32 -2.62 -8.38
C GLY A 58 0.96 -1.55 -7.50
N TRP A 59 1.22 -0.37 -8.08
CA TRP A 59 1.73 0.78 -7.34
C TRP A 59 0.80 1.17 -6.18
N SER A 60 -0.53 1.16 -6.39
CA SER A 60 -1.48 1.45 -5.30
C SER A 60 -1.41 0.42 -4.17
N TYR A 61 -1.28 -0.87 -4.51
CA TYR A 61 -1.08 -1.95 -3.53
C TYR A 61 0.23 -1.76 -2.75
N GLY A 62 1.35 -1.53 -3.46
CA GLY A 62 2.65 -1.25 -2.85
C GLY A 62 2.62 -0.05 -1.93
N PHE A 63 1.96 1.04 -2.33
CA PHE A 63 1.84 2.25 -1.54
C PHE A 63 1.12 2.00 -0.21
N GLY A 64 0.04 1.22 -0.23
CA GLY A 64 -0.66 0.81 1.00
C GLY A 64 0.17 -0.11 1.90
N LEU A 65 0.88 -1.07 1.29
CA LEU A 65 1.79 -1.99 1.97
C LEU A 65 2.91 -1.24 2.72
N PHE A 66 3.65 -0.39 2.00
CA PHE A 66 4.75 0.36 2.61
C PHE A 66 4.23 1.44 3.55
N GLY A 67 3.17 2.16 3.18
CA GLY A 67 2.56 3.19 4.04
C GLY A 67 2.16 2.66 5.42
N GLY A 68 1.65 1.44 5.49
CA GLY A 68 1.39 0.76 6.76
C GLY A 68 2.65 0.16 7.39
N GLY A 69 3.30 -0.77 6.68
CA GLY A 69 4.35 -1.65 7.21
C GLY A 69 5.68 -0.96 7.52
N THR A 70 5.98 0.17 6.89
CA THR A 70 7.22 0.92 7.11
C THR A 70 7.00 2.30 7.73
N SER A 71 5.78 2.60 8.19
CA SER A 71 5.41 3.87 8.86
C SER A 71 6.37 4.30 9.99
N TRP A 72 7.02 3.36 10.65
CA TRP A 72 8.03 3.63 11.67
C TRP A 72 9.24 4.44 11.16
N ILE A 73 9.52 4.44 9.86
CA ILE A 73 10.58 5.26 9.23
C ILE A 73 10.32 6.76 9.45
N TYR A 74 9.06 7.18 9.57
CA TYR A 74 8.72 8.56 9.92
C TYR A 74 9.44 9.03 11.19
N VAL A 75 9.48 8.19 12.23
CA VAL A 75 10.16 8.51 13.50
C VAL A 75 11.65 8.72 13.24
N SER A 76 12.26 7.93 12.37
CA SER A 76 13.66 8.11 12.03
C SER A 76 13.94 9.45 11.34
N ILE A 77 13.08 9.84 10.39
CA ILE A 77 13.21 11.11 9.67
C ILE A 77 12.97 12.30 10.61
N HIS A 78 11.92 12.22 11.44
CA HIS A 78 11.53 13.32 12.31
C HIS A 78 12.48 13.50 13.50
N THR A 79 12.79 12.41 14.20
CA THR A 79 13.55 12.44 15.46
C THR A 79 15.06 12.48 15.21
N TYR A 80 15.60 11.60 14.36
CA TYR A 80 17.05 11.55 14.13
C TYR A 80 17.50 12.44 12.96
N GLY A 81 16.60 12.76 12.03
CA GLY A 81 16.86 13.71 10.95
C GLY A 81 16.53 15.16 11.31
N GLU A 82 15.99 15.42 12.51
CA GLU A 82 15.55 16.73 12.99
C GLU A 82 14.60 17.48 12.02
N ALA A 83 13.91 16.74 11.15
CA ALA A 83 13.04 17.33 10.14
C ALA A 83 11.73 17.81 10.79
N PRO A 84 11.20 19.00 10.44
CA PRO A 84 9.88 19.41 10.93
C PRO A 84 8.78 18.47 10.42
N VAL A 85 7.66 18.40 11.15
CA VAL A 85 6.55 17.44 10.90
C VAL A 85 6.12 17.37 9.44
N TRP A 86 5.95 18.52 8.78
CA TRP A 86 5.51 18.60 7.39
C TRP A 86 6.53 17.99 6.41
N LEU A 87 7.83 18.21 6.66
CA LEU A 87 8.90 17.68 5.83
C LEU A 87 9.05 16.18 6.04
N ALA A 88 9.01 15.72 7.30
CA ALA A 88 9.07 14.30 7.62
C ALA A 88 7.88 13.53 7.01
N ALA A 89 6.67 14.08 7.09
CA ALA A 89 5.49 13.49 6.47
C ALA A 89 5.59 13.46 4.94
N PHE A 90 6.06 14.55 4.33
CA PHE A 90 6.29 14.62 2.88
C PHE A 90 7.32 13.57 2.42
N LEU A 91 8.45 13.46 3.11
CA LEU A 91 9.49 12.48 2.80
C LEU A 91 9.00 11.04 3.02
N MET A 92 8.18 10.79 4.03
CA MET A 92 7.55 9.48 4.24
C MET A 92 6.61 9.09 3.10
N VAL A 93 5.77 10.02 2.63
CA VAL A 93 4.88 9.81 1.48
C VAL A 93 5.70 9.59 0.21
N LEU A 94 6.74 10.39 -0.01
CA LEU A 94 7.62 10.25 -1.17
C LEU A 94 8.36 8.91 -1.16
N PHE A 95 8.86 8.49 0.01
CA PHE A 95 9.47 7.18 0.19
C PHE A 95 8.50 6.06 -0.20
N CYS A 96 7.30 6.03 0.36
CA CYS A 96 6.29 5.02 0.02
C CYS A 96 5.96 5.02 -1.47
N ALA A 97 5.83 6.21 -2.08
CA ALA A 97 5.55 6.36 -3.51
C ALA A 97 6.70 5.86 -4.39
N ALA A 98 7.95 5.96 -3.94
CA ALA A 98 9.12 5.58 -4.70
C ALA A 98 9.44 4.08 -4.64
N VAL A 99 9.18 3.41 -3.51
CA VAL A 99 9.40 1.96 -3.37
C VAL A 99 8.20 1.11 -3.79
N ALA A 100 7.01 1.69 -3.87
CA ALA A 100 5.78 1.04 -4.36
C ALA A 100 5.84 0.71 -5.86
#